data_AF-A0A538LJJ8-F1
#
_entry.id   AF-A0A538LJJ8-F1
#
_cell.length_a   1.000
_cell.length_b   1.000
_cell.length_c   1.000
_cell.angle_alpha   90.00
_cell.angle_beta   90.00
_cell.angle_gamma   90.00
#
_symmetry.space_group_name_H-M   'P 1'
#
loop_
_entity.id
_entity.type
_entity.pdbx_description
1 polymer ?
#
loop_
_entity_poly.entity_id
_entity_poly.type
_entity_poly.pdbx_seq_one_letter_code
_entity_poly.pdbx_strand_id
1 'polypeptide(L)' 'MRRRPTRRAPTVNGVPPYVVFHGTVLHAIADAQPKSLGDLSQIAGVGPAKLERYGDAVLALLAVHGYA' A
#
# COMPACT_ATOMS: atom_id res chain seq x y z
N MET A 1 5.40 -35.83 -28.34
CA MET A 1 5.60 -34.51 -27.70
C MET A 1 4.43 -33.59 -28.01
N ARG A 2 3.52 -33.33 -27.06
CA ARG A 2 2.46 -32.32 -27.21
C ARG A 2 2.74 -31.22 -26.17
N ARG A 3 3.12 -30.03 -26.63
CA ARG A 3 3.42 -28.87 -25.77
C ARG A 3 2.12 -28.47 -25.07
N ARG A 4 2.06 -28.61 -23.74
CA ARG A 4 0.94 -28.10 -22.95
C ARG A 4 0.91 -26.56 -23.08
N PRO A 5 -0.20 -25.95 -23.50
CA PRO A 5 -0.32 -24.50 -23.46
C PRO A 5 -0.50 -24.10 -21.99
N THR A 6 0.49 -23.42 -21.42
CA THR A 6 0.34 -22.79 -20.11
C THR A 6 -0.64 -21.62 -20.27
N ARG A 7 -1.94 -21.86 -20.04
CA ARG A 7 -2.92 -20.77 -19.85
C ARG A 7 -2.52 -20.05 -18.56
N ARG A 8 -1.75 -18.97 -18.67
CA ARG A 8 -1.63 -18.00 -17.57
C ARG A 8 -3.00 -17.36 -17.40
N ALA A 9 -3.62 -17.59 -16.25
CA ALA A 9 -4.85 -16.91 -15.87
C ALA A 9 -4.61 -15.39 -15.88
N PRO A 10 -5.59 -14.56 -16.29
CA PRO A 10 -5.48 -13.12 -16.15
C PRO A 10 -5.50 -12.80 -14.66
N THR A 11 -4.43 -12.20 -14.15
CA THR A 11 -4.38 -11.65 -12.79
C THR A 11 -5.38 -10.50 -12.73
N VAL A 12 -6.57 -10.76 -12.19
CA VAL A 12 -7.73 -9.84 -12.11
C VAL A 12 -7.53 -8.67 -11.13
N ASN A 13 -6.28 -8.33 -10.79
CA ASN A 13 -5.98 -7.16 -9.99
C ASN A 13 -4.71 -6.54 -10.59
N GLY A 14 -4.91 -5.76 -11.65
CA GLY A 14 -3.89 -4.91 -12.22
C GLY A 14 -3.27 -4.02 -11.14
N VAL A 15 -1.95 -4.01 -11.12
CA VAL A 15 -1.10 -3.32 -10.15
C VAL A 15 -1.22 -3.90 -8.74
N PRO A 16 -0.22 -4.65 -8.28
CA PRO A 16 -0.09 -4.83 -6.86
C PRO A 16 0.19 -3.48 -6.20
N PRO A 17 -0.58 -3.06 -5.19
CA PRO A 17 -0.54 -1.69 -4.64
C PRO A 17 0.78 -1.34 -3.92
N TYR A 18 1.74 -2.26 -3.85
CA TYR A 18 3.03 -2.09 -3.19
C TYR A 18 4.01 -1.16 -3.93
N VAL A 19 3.63 -0.53 -5.05
CA VAL A 19 4.50 0.37 -5.83
C VAL A 19 4.40 1.85 -5.41
N VAL A 20 3.43 2.23 -4.59
CA VAL A 20 3.26 3.65 -4.20
C VAL A 20 4.31 4.10 -3.18
N PHE A 21 4.74 3.18 -2.31
CA PHE A 21 5.63 3.43 -1.19
C PHE A 21 6.83 2.50 -1.27
N HIS A 22 8.02 3.05 -1.05
CA HIS A 22 9.22 2.23 -0.90
C HIS A 22 9.11 1.38 0.38
N GLY A 23 9.77 0.23 0.44
CA GLY A 23 9.67 -0.68 1.60
C GLY A 23 9.99 0.03 2.93
N THR A 24 10.93 0.98 2.92
CA THR A 24 11.26 1.82 4.09
C THR A 24 10.08 2.66 4.57
N VAL A 25 9.29 3.21 3.64
CA VAL A 25 8.11 4.03 3.97
C VAL A 25 6.99 3.14 4.50
N LEU A 26 6.77 1.97 3.91
CA LEU A 26 5.78 1.00 4.41
C LEU A 26 6.12 0.54 5.82
N HIS A 27 7.40 0.28 6.10
CA HIS A 27 7.85 -0.09 7.44
C HIS A 27 7.64 1.06 8.45
N ALA A 28 7.96 2.29 8.05
CA ALA A 28 7.74 3.46 8.89
C ALA A 28 6.25 3.72 9.16
N ILE A 29 5.37 3.51 8.17
CA ILE A 29 3.91 3.60 8.36
C ILE A 29 3.42 2.51 9.34
N ALA A 30 3.93 1.29 9.20
CA ALA A 30 3.56 0.19 10.07
C ALA A 30 4.04 0.41 11.52
N ASP A 31 5.24 0.97 11.71
CA ASP A 31 5.82 1.28 13.02
C ASP A 31 5.12 2.48 13.70
N ALA A 32 4.86 3.54 12.94
CA ALA A 32 4.22 4.75 13.46
C ALA A 32 2.71 4.59 13.72
N GLN A 33 2.07 3.57 13.13
CA GLN A 33 0.62 3.32 13.20
C GLN A 33 -0.23 4.62 13.14
N PRO A 34 -0.09 5.42 12.08
CA PRO A 34 -0.76 6.71 11.99
C PRO A 34 -2.27 6.53 12.03
N LYS A 35 -2.95 7.34 12.85
CA LYS A 35 -4.41 7.32 12.99
C LYS A 35 -5.09 8.45 12.22
N SER A 36 -4.30 9.40 11.72
CA SER A 36 -4.78 10.56 10.97
C SER A 36 -3.88 10.87 9.77
N LEU A 37 -4.41 11.65 8.82
CA LEU A 37 -3.64 12.15 7.68
C LEU A 37 -2.45 13.03 8.13
N GLY A 38 -2.59 13.76 9.25
CA GLY A 38 -1.48 14.51 9.84
C GLY A 38 -0.29 13.62 10.22
N ASP A 39 -0.56 12.47 10.83
CA ASP A 39 0.47 11.51 11.24
C ASP A 39 1.15 10.88 10.02
N LEU A 40 0.36 10.55 8.98
CA LEU A 40 0.90 10.07 7.70
C LEU A 40 1.83 11.09 7.04
N SER A 41 1.56 12.39 7.19
CA SER A 41 2.39 13.47 6.66
C SER A 41 3.75 13.57 7.36
N GLN A 42 3.86 13.08 8.60
CA GLN A 42 5.13 13.05 9.34
C GLN A 42 6.06 11.92 8.86
N ILE A 43 5.54 10.94 8.11
CA ILE A 43 6.35 9.83 7.61
C ILE A 43 7.28 10.32 6.50
N ALA A 44 8.58 10.15 6.69
CA ALA A 44 9.58 10.43 5.68
C ALA A 44 9.33 9.61 4.40
N GLY A 45 8.98 10.30 3.29
CA GLY A 45 8.67 9.68 2.00
C GLY A 45 7.19 9.70 1.63
N VAL A 46 6.30 10.16 2.52
CA VAL A 46 4.89 10.48 2.23
C VAL A 46 4.78 11.97 1.94
N GLY A 47 4.96 12.34 0.68
CA GLY A 47 4.73 13.72 0.23
C GLY A 47 3.24 14.07 0.12
N PRO A 48 2.88 15.37 0.03
CA PRO A 48 1.49 15.83 0.02
C PRO A 48 0.66 15.21 -1.12
N ALA A 49 1.23 15.09 -2.32
CA ALA A 49 0.54 14.46 -3.45
C ALA A 49 0.20 12.97 -3.23
N LYS A 50 1.01 12.26 -2.42
CA LYS A 50 0.71 10.86 -2.04
C LYS A 50 -0.30 10.80 -0.91
N LEU A 51 -0.21 11.75 0.03
CA LEU A 51 -1.14 11.87 1.15
C LEU A 51 -2.57 12.14 0.66
N GLU A 52 -2.75 13.06 -0.27
CA GLU A 52 -4.07 13.39 -0.83
C GLU A 52 -4.67 12.23 -1.63
N ARG A 53 -3.85 11.47 -2.37
CA ARG A 53 -4.33 10.36 -3.21
C ARG A 53 -4.54 9.06 -2.45
N TYR A 54 -3.68 8.78 -1.46
CA TYR A 54 -3.59 7.46 -0.84
C TYR A 54 -3.76 7.49 0.69
N GLY A 55 -3.75 8.67 1.32
CA GLY A 55 -3.81 8.76 2.78
C GLY A 55 -5.07 8.12 3.36
N ASP A 56 -6.23 8.38 2.76
CA ASP A 56 -7.50 7.79 3.19
C ASP A 56 -7.51 6.26 3.04
N ALA A 57 -7.03 5.75 1.90
CA ALA A 57 -6.90 4.32 1.65
C ALA A 57 -5.92 3.63 2.63
N VAL A 58 -4.83 4.30 3.00
CA VAL A 58 -3.85 3.79 3.97
C VAL A 58 -4.45 3.74 5.36
N LEU A 59 -5.13 4.80 5.80
CA LEU A 59 -5.82 4.81 7.10
C LEU A 59 -6.91 3.74 7.18
N ALA A 60 -7.70 3.58 6.12
CA ALA A 60 -8.71 2.53 6.04
C ALA A 60 -8.08 1.13 6.13
N LEU A 61 -6.95 0.90 5.45
CA LEU A 61 -6.23 -0.37 5.49
C LEU A 61 -5.69 -0.68 6.91
N LEU A 62 -5.12 0.32 7.57
CA LEU A 62 -4.61 0.21 8.95
C LEU A 62 -5.76 -0.07 9.94
N ALA A 63 -6.90 0.58 9.77
CA ALA A 63 -8.09 0.33 10.59
C ALA A 63 -8.64 -1.10 10.41
N VAL A 64 -8.64 -1.64 9.18
CA VAL A 64 -9.13 -2.99 8.89
C VAL A 64 -8.24 -4.09 9.48
N HIS A 65 -6.92 -3.88 9.53
CA HIS A 65 -5.97 -4.90 9.99
C HIS A 65 -5.79 -4.93 11.52
N GLY A 66 -6.54 -4.12 12.27
CA GLY A 66 -6.65 -4.28 13.72
C GLY A 66 -5.31 -4.21 14.45
N TYR A 67 -4.40 -3.33 14.01
CA TYR A 67 -3.29 -2.89 14.85
C TYR A 67 -3.87 -1.93 15.91
N ALA A 68 -4.58 -2.49 16.88
CA ALA A 68 -5.15 -1.80 18.03
C ALA A 68 -4.14 -1.73 19.18
#